data_AF-A0A1G2ZXU7-F1
#
_entry.id   AF-A0A1G2ZXU7-F1
#
_cell.length_a   1.000
_cell.length_b   1.000
_cell.length_c   1.000
_cell.angle_alpha   90.00
_cell.angle_beta   90.00
_cell.angle_gamma   90.00
#
_symmetry.space_group_name_H-M   'P 1'
#
loop_
_entity.id
_entity.type
_entity.pdbx_description
1 polymer ?
#
loop_
_entity_poly.entity_id
_entity_poly.type
_entity_poly.pdbx_seq_one_letter_code
_entity_poly.pdbx_strand_id
1 'polypeptide(L)'
;MGQINMHVTPWFEKMLARFMRVRKIATKSEAIRIAVKEGVERSVGKGGTVEFHSLRGYANRFSVNPRPRFRNDDDLWNKKT
;
A
#
# COMPACT_ATOMS: atom_id res chain seq x y z
N MET A 1 3.88 -23.03 -16.60
CA MET A 1 4.31 -22.71 -15.21
C MET A 1 5.40 -21.66 -15.29
N GLY A 2 5.25 -20.52 -14.63
CA GLY A 2 6.27 -19.47 -14.65
C GLY A 2 7.40 -19.77 -13.66
N GLN A 3 8.64 -19.51 -14.06
CA GLN A 3 9.80 -19.53 -13.16
C GLN A 3 10.21 -18.10 -12.85
N ILE A 4 10.43 -17.81 -11.57
CA ILE A 4 10.98 -16.53 -11.12
C ILE A 4 12.42 -16.80 -10.69
N ASN A 5 13.37 -16.18 -11.38
CA ASN A 5 14.76 -16.15 -10.98
C ASN A 5 15.03 -14.84 -10.26
N MET A 6 15.66 -14.89 -9.09
CA MET A 6 16.03 -13.69 -8.33
C MET A 6 17.41 -13.82 -7.72
N HIS A 7 18.14 -12.71 -7.70
CA HIS A 7 19.33 -12.57 -6.88
C HIS A 7 18.90 -12.18 -5.47
N VAL A 8 19.49 -12.84 -4.47
CA VAL A 8 19.16 -12.61 -3.06
C VAL A 8 20.40 -12.15 -2.30
N THR A 9 20.19 -11.32 -1.29
CA THR A 9 21.26 -10.91 -0.40
C THR A 9 21.51 -11.97 0.68
N PRO A 10 22.70 -12.01 1.30
CA PRO A 10 22.97 -12.92 2.42
C PRO A 10 22.01 -12.71 3.61
N TRP A 11 21.55 -11.47 3.81
CA TRP A 11 20.56 -11.15 4.83
C TRP A 11 19.20 -11.77 4.53
N PHE A 12 18.75 -11.70 3.26
CA PHE A 12 17.51 -12.35 2.83
C PHE A 12 17.57 -13.86 3.07
N GLU A 13 18.70 -14.51 2.76
CA GLU A 13 18.85 -15.95 3.00
C GLU A 13 18.74 -16.32 4.48
N LYS A 14 19.35 -15.54 5.38
CA LYS A 14 19.22 -15.75 6.83
C LYS A 14 17.77 -15.63 7.30
N MET A 15 17.06 -14.63 6.80
CA MET A 15 15.65 -14.40 7.11
C MET A 15 14.76 -15.52 6.56
N LEU A 16 15.01 -15.97 5.33
CA LEU A 16 14.30 -17.09 4.71
C LEU A 16 14.52 -18.40 5.48
N ALA A 17 15.76 -18.69 5.88
CA ALA A 17 16.07 -19.86 6.70
C ALA A 17 15.37 -19.83 8.07
N ARG A 18 15.28 -18.65 8.70
CA ARG A 18 14.53 -18.47 9.95
C ARG A 18 13.04 -18.71 9.72
N PHE A 19 12.47 -18.14 8.65
CA PHE A 19 11.06 -18.32 8.29
C PHE A 19 10.73 -19.79 8.05
N MET A 20 11.55 -20.49 7.26
CA MET A 20 11.43 -21.92 7.01
C MET A 20 11.42 -22.74 8.30
N ARG A 21 12.34 -22.46 9.23
CA ARG A 21 12.43 -23.18 10.51
C ARG A 21 11.20 -22.99 11.38
N VAL A 22 10.73 -21.74 11.53
CA VAL A 22 9.55 -21.42 12.34
C VAL A 22 8.29 -22.07 11.77
N ARG A 23 8.17 -22.11 10.45
CA ARG A 23 7.01 -22.67 9.74
C ARG A 23 7.15 -24.15 9.36
N LYS A 24 8.28 -24.79 9.69
CA LYS A 24 8.62 -26.18 9.32
C LYS A 24 8.50 -26.47 7.81
N ILE A 25 8.97 -25.53 6.98
CA ILE A 25 8.94 -25.66 5.51
C ILE A 25 10.26 -26.26 5.03
N ALA A 26 10.17 -27.29 4.18
CA ALA A 26 11.32 -28.04 3.72
C ALA A 26 12.12 -27.32 2.61
N THR A 27 11.45 -26.58 1.72
CA THR A 27 12.10 -26.01 0.53
C THR A 27 12.06 -24.49 0.49
N LYS A 28 13.15 -23.87 -0.01
CA LYS A 28 13.23 -22.41 -0.19
C LYS A 28 12.11 -21.89 -1.11
N SER A 29 11.87 -22.59 -2.22
CA SER A 29 10.88 -22.20 -3.23
C SER A 29 9.46 -22.16 -2.67
N GLU A 30 9.09 -23.15 -1.86
CA GLU A 30 7.78 -23.18 -1.19
C GLU A 30 7.64 -22.06 -0.17
N ALA A 31 8.67 -21.82 0.64
CA ALA A 31 8.69 -20.71 1.59
C ALA A 31 8.52 -19.35 0.90
N ILE A 32 9.19 -19.13 -0.22
CA ILE A 32 9.04 -17.91 -1.02
C ILE A 32 7.62 -17.79 -1.58
N ARG A 33 7.05 -18.87 -2.14
CA ARG A 33 5.66 -18.84 -2.66
C ARG A 33 4.66 -18.47 -1.57
N ILE A 34 4.79 -19.05 -0.38
CA ILE A 34 3.92 -18.74 0.76
C ILE A 34 4.08 -17.28 1.16
N ALA A 35 5.32 -16.81 1.34
CA ALA A 35 5.58 -15.42 1.73
C ALA A 35 5.05 -14.40 0.71
N VAL A 36 5.20 -14.67 -0.58
CA VAL A 36 4.66 -13.84 -1.67
C VAL A 36 3.13 -13.84 -1.63
N LYS A 37 2.49 -15.00 -1.53
CA LYS A 37 1.04 -15.12 -1.44
C LYS A 37 0.48 -14.32 -0.25
N GLU A 38 1.02 -14.52 0.94
CA GLU A 38 0.61 -13.78 2.15
C GLU A 38 0.89 -12.27 2.01
N GLY A 39 1.99 -11.88 1.36
CA GLY A 39 2.30 -10.48 1.06
C GLY A 39 1.25 -9.84 0.16
N VAL A 40 0.81 -10.55 -0.88
CA VAL A 40 -0.25 -10.10 -1.79
C VAL A 40 -1.59 -10.02 -1.06
N GLU A 41 -1.98 -11.08 -0.33
CA GLU A 41 -3.24 -11.10 0.43
C GLU A 41 -3.32 -9.95 1.43
N ARG A 42 -2.22 -9.65 2.15
CA ARG A 42 -2.18 -8.50 3.06
C ARG A 42 -2.24 -7.16 2.32
N SER A 43 -1.66 -7.06 1.13
CA SER A 43 -1.68 -5.82 0.34
C SER A 43 -3.06 -5.55 -0.24
N VAL A 44 -3.72 -6.60 -0.73
CA VAL A 44 -5.10 -6.54 -1.24
C VAL A 44 -6.09 -6.29 -0.10
N GLY A 45 -5.95 -6.98 1.04
CA GLY A 45 -6.81 -6.80 2.21
C GLY A 45 -6.65 -5.44 2.92
N LYS A 46 -5.54 -4.74 2.69
CA LYS A 46 -5.33 -3.34 3.13
C LYS A 46 -5.79 -2.31 2.10
N GLY A 47 -6.13 -2.74 0.89
CA GLY A 47 -6.86 -1.94 -0.08
C GLY A 47 -8.33 -1.88 0.31
N GLY A 48 -8.64 -1.17 1.40
CA GLY A 48 -10.01 -0.72 1.59
C GLY A 48 -10.38 0.08 0.35
N THR A 49 -11.41 -0.34 -0.37
CA THR A 49 -12.05 0.51 -1.38
C THR A 49 -12.30 1.83 -0.69
N VAL A 50 -11.61 2.90 -1.09
CA VAL A 50 -11.94 4.23 -0.60
C VAL A 50 -13.31 4.51 -1.20
N GLU A 51 -14.35 4.28 -0.41
CA GLU A 51 -15.72 4.56 -0.78
C GLU A 51 -15.91 6.07 -0.82
N PHE A 52 -15.45 6.70 -1.91
CA PHE A 52 -15.58 8.14 -2.14
C PHE A 52 -17.05 8.60 -2.12
N HIS A 53 -18.00 7.68 -2.29
CA HIS A 53 -19.42 7.95 -2.10
C HIS A 53 -19.73 8.44 -0.67
N SER A 54 -19.05 7.90 0.35
CA SER A 54 -19.19 8.35 1.74
C SER A 54 -18.66 9.78 1.97
N LEU A 55 -17.76 10.26 1.11
CA LEU A 55 -17.20 11.60 1.16
C LEU A 55 -18.07 12.64 0.44
N ARG A 56 -19.01 12.22 -0.42
CA ARG A 56 -19.86 13.12 -1.22
C ARG A 56 -20.75 14.04 -0.36
N GLY A 57 -21.08 13.60 0.86
CA GLY A 57 -21.83 14.40 1.84
C GLY A 57 -20.97 15.20 2.81
N TYR A 58 -19.66 14.94 2.88
CA TYR A 58 -18.78 15.56 3.87
C TYR A 58 -18.47 17.01 3.51
N ALA A 59 -18.28 17.33 2.21
CA ALA A 59 -18.05 18.70 1.75
C ALA A 59 -19.25 19.63 1.98
N ASN A 60 -20.48 19.10 1.94
CA ASN A 60 -21.70 19.88 2.13
C ASN A 60 -22.06 20.14 3.61
N ARG A 61 -21.41 19.45 4.56
CA ARG A 61 -21.68 19.61 6.01
C ARG A 61 -20.89 20.73 6.65
N PHE A 62 -19.83 21.21 6.02
CA PHE A 62 -19.06 22.34 6.52
C PHE A 62 -19.66 23.63 5.96
N SER A 63 -20.02 24.55 6.84
CA SER A 63 -20.28 25.94 6.45
C SER A 63 -19.06 26.47 5.71
N VAL A 64 -19.28 27.18 4.60
CA VAL A 64 -18.22 27.88 3.84
C VAL A 64 -17.31 28.59 4.82
N ASN A 65 -16.01 28.30 4.77
CA ASN A 65 -15.01 28.89 5.66
C ASN A 65 -15.20 30.42 5.67
N PRO A 66 -15.55 31.04 6.81
CA PRO A 66 -15.85 32.48 6.87
C PRO A 66 -14.61 33.36 6.61
N ARG A 67 -13.41 32.78 6.64
CA ARG A 67 -12.14 33.45 6.30
C ARG A 67 -11.34 32.55 5.34
N PRO A 68 -11.77 32.46 4.08
CA PRO A 68 -11.06 31.62 3.12
C PRO A 68 -9.69 32.24 2.83
N ARG A 69 -8.64 31.42 2.84
CA ARG A 69 -7.26 31.86 2.54
C ARG A 69 -7.14 32.38 1.10
N PHE A 70 -7.90 31.79 0.20
CA PHE A 70 -7.99 32.16 -1.21
C PHE A 70 -9.39 32.64 -1.51
N ARG A 71 -9.51 33.73 -2.27
CA ARG A 71 -10.83 34.30 -2.58
C ARG A 71 -11.59 33.48 -3.62
N ASN A 72 -10.88 32.82 -4.54
CA ASN A 72 -11.43 32.00 -5.61
C ASN A 72 -10.37 31.00 -6.11
N ASP A 73 -10.75 30.12 -7.04
CA ASP A 73 -9.84 29.14 -7.63
C ASP A 73 -8.67 29.80 -8.39
N ASP A 74 -8.88 30.95 -9.02
CA ASP A 74 -7.81 31.67 -9.72
C ASP A 74 -6.69 32.11 -8.77
N ASP A 75 -7.02 32.49 -7.53
CA ASP A 75 -6.08 32.86 -6.46
C ASP A 75 -5.30 31.65 -5.92
N LEU A 76 -5.87 30.44 -6.01
CA LEU A 76 -5.22 29.19 -5.61
C LEU A 76 -4.16 28.74 -6.64
N TRP A 77 -4.44 28.92 -7.94
CA TRP A 77 -3.60 28.39 -9.02
C TRP A 77 -2.66 29.41 -9.66
N ASN A 78 -2.88 30.71 -9.45
CA ASN A 78 -1.91 31.72 -9.87
C ASN A 78 -0.69 31.71 -8.96
N LYS A 79 0.30 30.89 -9.33
CA LYS A 79 1.70 31.17 -8.99
C LYS A 79 2.07 32.49 -9.65
N LYS A 80 2.00 33.59 -8.90
CA LYS A 80 2.72 34.82 -9.27
C LYS A 80 4.22 34.47 -9.23
N THR A 81 4.80 34.30 -10.42
CA THR A 81 6.21 34.57 -10.69
C THR A 81 6.59 35.96 -10.25
#